data_AF-A0A3D2KIV0-F1
#
_entry.id   AF-A0A3D2KIV0-F1
#
_cell.length_a   1.000
_cell.length_b   1.000
_cell.length_c   1.000
_cell.angle_alpha   90.00
_cell.angle_beta   90.00
_cell.angle_gamma   90.00
#
_symmetry.space_group_name_H-M   'P 1'
#
loop_
_entity.id
_entity.type
_entity.pdbx_description
1 polymer ?
#
loop_
_entity_poly.entity_id
_entity_poly.type
_entity_poly.pdbx_seq_one_letter_code
_entity_poly.pdbx_strand_id
1 'polypeptide(L)'
;GFAFLGPKEPGVVPLGLQFFLAEVGVDLIRLALIHAPSALATALGFIGAILLGDIAAKVGLFANETILYIALAALGTFATPSFEFALAVRLSRLVFVVLAALFGLVGLGVGVAVQAVLLLTMKCFDVPYLWPLVPFNGRALWAVIVRQPVPLREARPSVLRTRRPETGTSGATGTEDEAGGEDRG
;
A
#
# COMPACT_ATOMS: atom_id res chain seq x y z
N GLY A 1 0.27 -33.93 -4.01
CA GLY A 1 -0.33 -32.69 -3.49
C GLY A 1 0.13 -31.46 -4.25
N PHE A 2 1.40 -31.07 -4.12
CA PHE A 2 1.90 -29.76 -4.56
C PHE A 2 2.86 -29.77 -5.78
N ALA A 3 2.92 -30.87 -6.53
CA ALA A 3 3.83 -31.02 -7.69
C ALA A 3 3.48 -30.14 -8.92
N PHE A 4 2.50 -29.23 -8.80
CA PHE A 4 2.16 -28.25 -9.83
C PHE A 4 2.83 -26.88 -9.58
N LEU A 5 3.35 -26.63 -8.37
CA LEU A 5 3.99 -25.37 -8.00
C LEU A 5 5.51 -25.50 -8.18
N GLY A 6 5.99 -25.20 -9.38
CA GLY A 6 7.41 -25.20 -9.70
C GLY A 6 7.63 -25.23 -11.21
N PRO A 7 8.66 -24.56 -11.75
CA PRO A 7 8.92 -24.53 -13.18
C PRO A 7 9.12 -25.94 -13.71
N LYS A 8 8.20 -26.41 -14.54
CA LYS A 8 8.24 -27.78 -15.08
C LYS A 8 9.21 -27.93 -16.24
N GLU A 9 9.62 -26.81 -16.81
CA GLU A 9 10.59 -26.74 -17.88
C GLU A 9 11.71 -25.80 -17.42
N PRO A 10 12.96 -26.29 -17.27
CA PRO A 10 14.10 -25.40 -17.08
C PRO A 10 14.25 -24.60 -18.39
N GLY A 11 13.65 -23.41 -18.41
CA GLY A 11 13.86 -22.44 -19.47
C GLY A 11 15.35 -22.14 -19.61
N VAL A 12 15.74 -21.66 -20.78
CA VAL A 12 17.15 -21.36 -21.12
C VAL A 12 17.75 -20.32 -20.15
N VAL A 13 16.89 -19.55 -19.47
CA VAL A 13 17.24 -18.44 -18.57
C VAL A 13 16.96 -18.82 -17.10
N PRO A 14 17.87 -18.50 -16.14
CA PRO A 14 17.62 -18.68 -14.71
C PRO A 14 16.38 -17.94 -14.22
N LEU A 15 15.65 -18.53 -13.26
CA LEU A 15 14.37 -17.98 -12.77
C LEU A 15 14.49 -16.54 -12.25
N GLY A 16 15.52 -16.23 -11.46
CA GLY A 16 15.72 -14.87 -10.96
C GLY A 16 15.86 -13.85 -12.09
N LEU A 17 16.54 -14.21 -13.17
CA LEU A 17 16.70 -13.37 -14.35
C LEU A 17 15.41 -13.28 -15.16
N GLN A 18 14.63 -14.36 -15.26
CA GLN A 18 13.30 -14.33 -15.88
C GLN A 18 12.37 -13.33 -15.18
N PHE A 19 12.24 -13.38 -13.85
CA PHE A 19 11.40 -12.43 -13.11
C PHE A 19 11.91 -10.99 -13.24
N PHE A 20 13.22 -10.79 -13.20
CA PHE A 20 13.82 -9.46 -13.38
C PHE A 20 13.52 -8.87 -14.76
N LEU A 21 13.76 -9.64 -15.84
CA LEU A 21 13.48 -9.22 -17.21
C LEU A 21 11.98 -9.01 -17.45
N ALA A 22 11.13 -9.85 -16.87
CA ALA A 22 9.69 -9.71 -17.00
C ALA A 22 9.17 -8.45 -16.30
N GLU A 23 9.63 -8.15 -15.08
CA GLU A 23 9.23 -6.93 -14.35
C GLU A 23 9.66 -5.67 -15.12
N VAL A 24 10.92 -5.61 -15.55
CA VAL A 24 11.44 -4.50 -16.36
C VAL A 24 10.70 -4.39 -17.69
N GLY A 25 10.44 -5.52 -18.37
CA GLY A 25 9.72 -5.56 -19.64
C GLY A 25 8.30 -5.02 -19.53
N VAL A 26 7.57 -5.41 -18.47
CA VAL A 26 6.21 -4.89 -18.22
C VAL A 26 6.23 -3.39 -17.98
N ASP A 27 7.19 -2.88 -17.21
CA ASP A 27 7.30 -1.45 -16.95
C ASP A 27 7.70 -0.66 -18.21
N LEU A 28 8.61 -1.19 -19.04
CA LEU A 28 8.96 -0.59 -20.33
C LEU A 28 7.78 -0.54 -21.28
N ILE A 29 7.02 -1.63 -21.41
CA ILE A 29 5.80 -1.68 -22.24
C ILE A 29 4.81 -0.64 -21.73
N ARG A 30 4.57 -0.55 -20.42
CA ARG A 30 3.65 0.45 -19.87
C ARG A 30 4.12 1.87 -20.13
N LEU A 31 5.41 2.14 -20.01
CA LEU A 31 6.00 3.45 -20.29
C LEU A 31 5.89 3.81 -21.77
N ALA A 32 6.02 2.84 -22.68
CA ALA A 32 5.77 3.04 -24.10
C ALA A 32 4.29 3.34 -24.38
N LEU A 33 3.36 2.60 -23.74
CA LEU A 33 1.92 2.76 -23.94
C LEU A 33 1.38 4.08 -23.40
N ILE A 34 1.92 4.62 -22.29
CA ILE A 34 1.49 5.92 -21.77
C ILE A 34 1.96 7.10 -22.64
N HIS A 35 3.04 6.91 -23.41
CA HIS A 35 3.53 7.90 -24.39
C HIS A 35 2.92 7.71 -25.78
N ALA A 36 2.29 6.57 -26.06
CA ALA A 36 1.59 6.33 -27.32
C ALA A 36 0.22 7.05 -27.32
N PRO A 37 -0.26 7.51 -28.50
CA PRO A 37 -1.61 8.06 -28.62
C PRO A 37 -2.68 7.06 -28.16
N SER A 38 -3.65 7.52 -27.37
CA SER A 38 -4.68 6.68 -26.74
C SER A 38 -5.46 5.79 -27.73
N ALA A 39 -5.68 6.27 -28.96
CA ALA A 39 -6.36 5.52 -30.01
C ALA A 39 -5.63 4.23 -30.44
N LEU A 40 -4.29 4.21 -30.34
CA LEU A 40 -3.46 3.06 -30.71
C LEU A 40 -3.01 2.23 -29.50
N ALA A 41 -2.96 2.83 -28.32
CA ALA A 41 -2.43 2.20 -27.10
C ALA A 41 -3.17 0.90 -26.74
N THR A 42 -4.50 0.86 -26.85
CA THR A 42 -5.29 -0.35 -26.52
C THR A 42 -5.00 -1.50 -27.48
N ALA A 43 -4.96 -1.24 -28.79
CA ALA A 43 -4.69 -2.26 -29.80
C ALA A 43 -3.25 -2.79 -29.69
N LEU A 44 -2.27 -1.89 -29.55
CA LEU A 44 -0.87 -2.25 -29.35
C LEU A 44 -0.64 -2.99 -28.03
N GLY A 45 -1.37 -2.62 -26.96
CA GLY A 45 -1.31 -3.31 -25.69
C GLY A 45 -1.83 -4.74 -25.77
N PHE A 46 -2.96 -4.97 -26.46
CA PHE A 46 -3.52 -6.30 -26.64
C PHE A 46 -2.63 -7.19 -27.52
N ILE A 47 -2.19 -6.67 -28.68
CA ILE A 47 -1.26 -7.37 -29.57
C ILE A 47 0.03 -7.67 -28.82
N GLY A 48 0.60 -6.67 -28.14
CA GLY A 48 1.82 -6.82 -27.35
C GLY A 48 1.69 -7.90 -26.28
N ALA A 49 0.64 -7.87 -25.46
CA ALA A 49 0.44 -8.82 -24.38
C ALA A 49 0.32 -10.28 -24.87
N ILE A 50 -0.52 -10.52 -25.88
CA ILE A 50 -0.77 -11.89 -26.37
C ILE A 50 0.39 -12.38 -27.24
N LEU A 51 0.84 -11.57 -28.20
CA LEU A 51 1.86 -12.01 -29.16
C LEU A 51 3.22 -12.15 -28.50
N LEU A 52 3.69 -11.18 -27.70
CA LEU A 52 4.96 -11.33 -27.00
C LEU A 52 4.88 -12.42 -25.94
N GLY A 53 3.75 -12.55 -25.23
CA GLY A 53 3.57 -13.60 -24.23
C GLY A 53 3.66 -15.00 -24.83
N ASP A 54 2.92 -15.24 -25.92
CA ASP A 54 2.89 -16.54 -26.62
C ASP A 54 4.25 -16.87 -27.27
N ILE A 55 4.86 -15.91 -27.96
CA ILE A 55 6.19 -16.10 -28.53
C ILE A 55 7.20 -16.38 -27.41
N ALA A 56 7.23 -15.56 -26.35
CA ALA A 56 8.23 -15.71 -25.30
C ALA A 56 8.11 -17.04 -24.51
N ALA A 57 6.90 -17.58 -24.38
CA ALA A 57 6.69 -18.95 -23.89
C ALA A 57 7.24 -19.99 -24.88
N LYS A 58 6.91 -19.88 -26.17
CA LYS A 58 7.33 -20.84 -27.21
C LYS A 58 8.84 -20.92 -27.42
N VAL A 59 9.57 -19.81 -27.36
CA VAL A 59 11.04 -19.82 -27.45
C VAL A 59 11.71 -20.26 -26.14
N GLY A 60 10.94 -20.53 -25.08
CA GLY A 60 11.48 -20.96 -23.78
C GLY A 60 12.21 -19.85 -23.02
N LEU A 61 11.93 -18.58 -23.35
CA LEU A 61 12.52 -17.43 -22.66
C LEU A 61 11.92 -17.28 -21.25
N PHE A 62 10.61 -17.49 -21.12
CA PHE A 62 9.90 -17.48 -19.84
C PHE A 62 9.17 -18.79 -19.62
N ALA A 63 9.23 -19.32 -18.40
CA ALA A 63 8.36 -20.40 -18.00
C ALA A 63 6.90 -19.92 -17.93
N ASN A 64 5.95 -20.79 -18.27
CA ASN A 64 4.52 -20.48 -18.24
C ASN A 64 4.06 -19.99 -16.86
N GLU A 65 4.63 -20.54 -15.79
CA GLU A 65 4.37 -20.13 -14.41
C GLU A 65 4.85 -18.70 -14.15
N THR A 66 6.02 -18.31 -14.68
CA THR A 66 6.56 -16.95 -14.54
C THR A 66 5.65 -15.94 -15.22
N ILE A 67 5.20 -16.22 -16.45
CA ILE A 67 4.28 -15.36 -17.20
C ILE A 67 2.99 -15.16 -16.41
N LEU A 68 2.42 -16.23 -15.87
CA LEU A 68 1.22 -16.19 -15.05
C LEU A 68 1.38 -15.29 -13.81
N TYR A 69 2.45 -15.47 -13.04
CA TYR A 69 2.68 -14.69 -11.82
C TYR A 69 2.91 -13.21 -12.10
N ILE A 70 3.67 -12.88 -13.14
CA ILE A 70 3.92 -11.50 -13.56
C ILE A 70 2.62 -10.84 -14.06
N ALA A 71 1.79 -11.56 -14.83
CA ALA A 71 0.50 -11.05 -15.29
C ALA A 71 -0.42 -10.72 -14.11
N LEU A 72 -0.51 -11.60 -13.10
CA LEU A 72 -1.28 -11.37 -11.88
C LEU A 72 -0.74 -10.17 -11.08
N ALA A 73 0.58 -10.05 -10.95
CA ALA A 73 1.23 -8.93 -10.27
C ALA A 73 0.97 -7.59 -10.99
N ALA A 74 1.05 -7.57 -12.32
CA ALA A 74 0.75 -6.41 -13.15
C ALA A 74 -0.71 -5.99 -13.02
N LEU A 75 -1.65 -6.94 -13.09
CA LEU A 75 -3.08 -6.70 -12.91
C LEU A 75 -3.41 -6.16 -11.50
N GLY A 76 -2.77 -6.72 -10.47
CA GLY A 76 -2.92 -6.26 -9.10
C GLY A 76 -2.55 -4.79 -8.90
N THR A 77 -1.73 -4.21 -9.78
CA THR A 77 -1.43 -2.79 -9.71
C THR A 77 -2.66 -1.91 -10.02
N PHE A 78 -3.56 -2.35 -10.90
CA PHE A 78 -4.77 -1.57 -11.23
C PHE A 78 -5.77 -1.51 -10.07
N ALA A 79 -5.66 -2.40 -9.07
CA ALA A 79 -6.44 -2.32 -7.85
C ALA A 79 -5.96 -1.18 -6.92
N THR A 80 -4.77 -0.63 -7.16
CA THR A 80 -4.22 0.48 -6.38
C THR A 80 -4.73 1.81 -6.94
N PRO A 81 -5.57 2.57 -6.20
CA PRO A 81 -6.21 3.78 -6.73
C PRO A 81 -5.27 4.98 -6.89
N SER A 82 -4.13 4.97 -6.19
CA SER A 82 -3.13 6.06 -6.26
C SER A 82 -1.99 5.66 -7.18
N PHE A 83 -1.72 6.50 -8.18
CA PHE A 83 -0.63 6.28 -9.15
C PHE A 83 0.75 6.30 -8.48
N GLU A 84 1.01 7.27 -7.60
CA GLU A 84 2.28 7.39 -6.88
C GLU A 84 2.54 6.17 -5.99
N PHE A 85 1.50 5.71 -5.28
CA PHE A 85 1.61 4.52 -4.45
C PHE A 85 1.79 3.25 -5.28
N ALA A 86 1.10 3.15 -6.42
CA ALA A 86 1.30 2.06 -7.37
C ALA A 86 2.74 2.01 -7.90
N LEU A 87 3.36 3.17 -8.17
CA LEU A 87 4.77 3.26 -8.55
C LEU A 87 5.69 2.78 -7.42
N ALA A 88 5.43 3.20 -6.18
CA ALA A 88 6.21 2.78 -5.01
C ALA A 88 6.16 1.25 -4.79
N VAL A 89 4.97 0.64 -4.93
CA VAL A 89 4.80 -0.81 -4.82
C VAL A 89 5.54 -1.58 -5.93
N ARG A 90 5.68 -1.00 -7.13
CA ARG A 90 6.46 -1.60 -8.21
C ARG A 90 7.95 -1.55 -7.93
N LEU A 91 8.45 -0.38 -7.51
CA LEU A 91 9.86 -0.22 -7.16
C LEU A 91 10.26 -1.15 -6.02
N SER A 92 9.41 -1.32 -4.99
CA SER A 92 9.68 -2.29 -3.92
C SER A 92 9.66 -3.74 -4.44
N ARG A 93 8.76 -4.07 -5.39
CA ARG A 93 8.76 -5.39 -6.03
C ARG A 93 10.06 -5.66 -6.79
N LEU A 94 10.56 -4.69 -7.55
CA LEU A 94 11.82 -4.81 -8.28
C LEU A 94 12.99 -5.07 -7.31
N VAL A 95 13.02 -4.35 -6.18
CA VAL A 95 14.02 -4.58 -5.11
C VAL A 95 13.91 -6.01 -4.57
N PHE A 96 12.69 -6.52 -4.31
CA PHE A 96 12.51 -7.90 -3.86
C PHE A 96 12.95 -8.94 -4.89
N VAL A 97 12.70 -8.71 -6.18
CA VAL A 97 13.16 -9.61 -7.24
C VAL A 97 14.69 -9.65 -7.28
N VAL A 98 15.36 -8.50 -7.19
CA VAL A 98 16.82 -8.43 -7.14
C VAL A 98 17.38 -9.11 -5.89
N LEU A 99 16.81 -8.85 -4.72
CA LEU A 99 17.22 -9.50 -3.46
C LEU A 99 17.01 -11.02 -3.50
N ALA A 100 15.89 -11.47 -4.06
CA ALA A 100 15.59 -12.90 -4.22
C ALA A 100 16.49 -13.56 -5.26
N ALA A 101 16.87 -12.85 -6.34
CA ALA A 101 17.79 -13.36 -7.35
C ALA A 101 19.22 -13.54 -6.79
N LEU A 102 19.67 -12.64 -5.91
CA LEU A 102 21.03 -12.68 -5.34
C LEU A 102 21.14 -13.58 -4.11
N PHE A 103 20.16 -13.53 -3.20
CA PHE A 103 20.22 -14.17 -1.88
C PHE A 103 19.10 -15.21 -1.65
N GLY A 104 18.28 -15.50 -2.66
CA GLY A 104 17.20 -16.46 -2.57
C GLY A 104 16.13 -16.08 -1.52
N LEU A 105 15.62 -17.09 -0.81
CA LEU A 105 14.61 -16.93 0.24
C LEU A 105 15.08 -16.03 1.40
N VAL A 106 16.37 -16.04 1.73
CA VAL A 106 16.91 -15.22 2.82
C VAL A 106 16.84 -13.74 2.45
N GLY A 107 17.20 -13.39 1.21
CA GLY A 107 17.08 -12.02 0.69
C GLY A 107 15.64 -11.52 0.70
N LEU A 108 14.71 -12.38 0.30
CA LEU A 108 13.28 -12.06 0.34
C LEU A 108 12.80 -11.80 1.78
N GLY A 109 13.17 -12.66 2.73
CA GLY A 109 12.79 -12.51 4.14
C GLY A 109 13.32 -11.21 4.76
N VAL A 110 14.59 -10.89 4.51
CA VAL A 110 15.21 -9.64 4.96
C VAL A 110 14.54 -8.43 4.29
N GLY A 111 14.30 -8.50 2.97
CA GLY A 111 13.62 -7.43 2.23
C GLY A 111 12.23 -7.13 2.80
N VAL A 112 11.44 -8.17 3.07
CA VAL A 112 10.10 -8.01 3.68
C VAL A 112 10.20 -7.41 5.08
N ALA A 113 11.17 -7.84 5.89
CA ALA A 113 11.39 -7.27 7.22
C ALA A 113 11.77 -5.78 7.15
N VAL A 114 12.69 -5.41 6.26
CA VAL A 114 13.09 -4.01 6.03
C VAL A 114 11.89 -3.17 5.56
N GLN A 115 11.09 -3.69 4.63
CA GLN A 115 9.89 -3.03 4.16
C GLN A 115 8.88 -2.83 5.30
N ALA A 116 8.69 -3.82 6.18
CA ALA A 116 7.81 -3.70 7.33
C ALA A 116 8.29 -2.61 8.30
N VAL A 117 9.58 -2.58 8.62
CA VAL A 117 10.19 -1.54 9.48
C VAL A 117 10.04 -0.14 8.87
N LEU A 118 10.21 -0.02 7.55
CA LEU A 118 10.03 1.25 6.84
C LEU A 118 8.59 1.77 7.01
N LEU A 119 7.60 0.89 6.82
CA LEU A 119 6.19 1.25 6.97
C LEU A 119 5.81 1.60 8.43
N LEU A 120 6.46 0.98 9.43
CA LEU A 120 6.27 1.32 10.84
C LEU A 120 6.87 2.68 11.21
N THR A 121 7.96 3.07 10.55
CA THR A 121 8.64 4.34 10.82
C THR A 121 7.98 5.52 10.10
N MET A 122 7.31 5.26 8.97
CA MET A 122 6.55 6.25 8.20
C MET A 122 5.35 6.75 9.02
N LYS A 123 5.33 8.06 9.29
CA LYS A 123 4.20 8.77 9.92
C LYS A 123 3.58 9.73 8.90
N CYS A 124 2.27 9.67 8.76
CA CYS A 124 1.49 10.63 7.99
C CYS A 124 0.68 11.49 8.96
N PHE A 125 0.97 12.79 9.04
CA PHE A 125 0.27 13.72 9.94
C PHE A 125 0.18 13.21 11.40
N ASP A 126 1.31 12.73 11.91
CA ASP A 126 1.48 12.16 13.26
C ASP A 126 0.70 10.86 13.56
N VAL A 127 0.11 10.24 12.53
CA VAL A 127 -0.51 8.91 12.60
C VAL A 127 0.41 7.89 11.90
N PRO A 128 0.69 6.71 12.49
CA PRO A 128 1.46 5.66 11.83
C PRO A 128 0.80 5.25 10.51
N TYR A 129 1.60 5.01 9.45
CA TYR A 129 1.07 4.57 8.15
C TYR A 129 0.29 3.24 8.23
N LEU A 130 0.64 2.39 9.20
CA LEU A 130 -0.02 1.12 9.47
C LEU A 130 -1.29 1.21 10.33
N TRP A 131 -1.81 2.40 10.63
CA TRP A 131 -3.06 2.54 11.38
C TRP A 131 -4.23 2.00 10.53
N PRO A 132 -5.01 0.96 10.97
CA PRO A 132 -5.35 0.51 12.32
C PRO A 132 -4.71 -0.83 12.75
N LEU A 133 -3.71 -1.32 12.03
CA LEU A 133 -2.94 -2.52 12.37
C LEU A 133 -1.98 -2.24 13.54
N VAL A 134 -1.41 -1.04 13.61
CA VAL A 134 -0.50 -0.59 14.68
C VAL A 134 -0.88 0.84 15.10
N PRO A 135 -1.39 1.08 16.32
CA PRO A 135 -1.85 0.12 17.33
C PRO A 135 -3.09 -0.65 16.86
N PHE A 136 -3.13 -1.97 17.11
CA PHE A 136 -4.18 -2.86 16.62
C PHE A 136 -5.56 -2.46 17.15
N ASN A 137 -6.47 -2.10 16.23
CA ASN A 137 -7.87 -1.80 16.53
C ASN A 137 -8.79 -2.57 15.58
N GLY A 138 -9.24 -3.75 16.02
CA GLY A 138 -10.10 -4.63 15.22
C GLY A 138 -11.43 -3.99 14.79
N ARG A 139 -11.98 -3.08 15.60
CA ARG A 139 -13.22 -2.35 15.25
C ARG A 139 -12.99 -1.37 14.10
N ALA A 140 -11.85 -0.67 14.11
CA ALA A 140 -11.44 0.20 13.01
C ALA A 140 -11.07 -0.59 11.75
N LEU A 141 -10.43 -1.76 11.90
CA LEU A 141 -10.07 -2.64 10.78
C LEU A 141 -11.32 -3.17 10.06
N TRP A 142 -12.34 -3.60 10.80
CA TRP A 142 -13.63 -4.03 10.22
C TRP A 142 -14.35 -2.88 9.50
N ALA A 143 -14.32 -1.67 10.07
CA ALA A 143 -14.91 -0.49 9.44
C ALA A 143 -14.21 -0.08 8.13
N VAL A 144 -12.89 -0.30 8.02
CA VAL A 144 -12.11 -0.08 6.79
C VAL A 144 -12.44 -1.14 5.73
N ILE A 145 -12.55 -2.43 6.12
CA ILE A 145 -12.88 -3.53 5.20
C ILE A 145 -14.31 -3.41 4.66
N VAL A 146 -15.28 -3.09 5.52
CA VAL A 146 -16.69 -2.92 5.14
C VAL A 146 -16.95 -1.56 4.47
N ARG A 147 -15.90 -0.74 4.29
CA ARG A 147 -15.95 0.56 3.61
C ARG A 147 -17.09 1.44 4.13
N GLN A 148 -17.23 1.54 5.47
CA GLN A 148 -18.32 2.33 6.06
C GLN A 148 -18.21 3.81 5.65
N PRO A 149 -19.31 4.45 5.22
CA PRO A 149 -19.30 5.82 4.75
C PRO A 149 -18.88 6.80 5.86
N VAL A 150 -18.12 7.81 5.45
CA VAL A 150 -17.47 8.83 6.30
C VAL A 150 -18.39 9.64 7.25
N PRO A 151 -19.72 9.79 7.08
CA PRO A 151 -20.52 10.65 7.98
C PRO A 151 -20.56 10.19 9.45
N LEU A 152 -20.24 8.93 9.76
CA LEU A 152 -20.21 8.41 11.14
C LEU A 152 -18.83 8.48 11.80
N ARG A 153 -17.83 9.13 11.17
CA ARG A 153 -16.50 9.41 11.76
C ARG A 153 -16.53 10.58 12.77
N GLU A 154 -17.63 10.75 13.51
CA GLU A 154 -17.70 11.64 14.68
C GLU A 154 -16.95 11.09 15.90
N ALA A 155 -16.36 9.90 15.80
CA ALA A 155 -15.32 9.46 16.73
C ALA A 155 -14.00 10.18 16.41
N ARG A 156 -13.94 11.45 16.83
CA ARG A 156 -12.77 12.32 16.79
C ARG A 156 -11.51 11.54 17.18
N PRO A 157 -10.45 11.52 16.34
CA PRO A 157 -9.17 10.91 16.71
C PRO A 157 -8.65 11.56 17.99
N SER A 158 -8.39 10.76 19.02
CA SER A 158 -7.85 11.22 20.33
C SER A 158 -6.42 11.79 20.25
N VAL A 159 -5.83 11.84 19.06
CA VAL A 159 -4.52 12.44 18.74
C VAL A 159 -4.58 13.96 18.70
N LEU A 160 -5.73 14.54 18.38
CA LEU A 160 -5.93 15.98 18.50
C LEU A 160 -6.17 16.31 19.97
N ARG A 161 -5.08 16.44 20.73
CA ARG A 161 -5.06 16.93 22.11
C ARG A 161 -5.42 18.42 22.10
N THR A 162 -6.61 18.76 21.64
CA THR A 162 -7.12 20.13 21.75
C THR A 162 -7.40 20.39 23.22
N ARG A 163 -6.76 21.44 23.72
CA ARG A 163 -7.01 21.99 25.05
C ARG A 163 -8.51 22.24 25.15
N ARG A 164 -9.17 21.54 26.09
CA ARG A 164 -10.56 21.78 26.47
C ARG A 164 -10.71 23.29 26.69
N PRO A 165 -11.63 23.99 26.01
CA PRO A 165 -12.00 25.32 26.46
C PRO A 165 -12.51 25.12 27.87
N GLU A 166 -11.85 25.72 28.85
CA GLU A 166 -12.41 25.85 30.18
C GLU A 166 -13.68 26.67 30.01
N THR A 167 -14.81 25.99 29.82
CA THR A 167 -16.10 26.56 30.09
C THR A 167 -16.04 26.91 31.55
N GLY A 168 -15.79 28.19 31.84
CA GLY A 168 -15.81 28.75 33.18
C GLY A 168 -17.20 28.56 33.77
N THR A 169 -17.43 27.38 34.31
CA THR A 169 -18.45 27.14 35.32
C THR A 169 -17.75 27.29 36.67
N SER A 170 -17.34 28.52 36.97
CA SER A 170 -16.97 28.94 38.31
C SER A 170 -17.36 30.40 38.46
N GLY A 171 -18.56 30.59 39.02
CA GLY A 171 -19.23 31.87 39.21
C GLY A 171 -20.55 31.68 39.95
N ALA A 172 -20.56 30.77 40.92
CA ALA A 172 -21.67 30.59 41.85
C ALA A 172 -21.11 30.15 43.20
N THR A 173 -20.36 31.03 43.88
CA THR A 173 -20.07 30.89 45.30
C THR A 173 -19.75 32.27 45.91
N GLY A 174 -20.70 32.78 46.70
CA GLY A 174 -20.50 33.53 47.94
C GLY A 174 -19.68 34.82 47.92
N THR A 175 -20.38 35.96 47.95
CA THR A 175 -20.03 37.08 48.85
C THR A 175 -21.33 37.60 49.44
N GLU A 176 -21.84 36.86 50.42
CA GLU A 176 -22.56 37.46 51.55
C GLU A 176 -21.49 37.99 52.52
N ASP A 177 -21.87 39.03 53.28
CA ASP A 177 -21.16 39.69 54.37
C ASP A 177 -20.08 40.72 54.01
N GLU A 178 -20.45 42.00 53.99
CA GLU A 178 -20.33 42.85 55.20
C GLU A 178 -20.85 44.28 54.94
N ALA A 179 -21.94 44.65 55.63
CA ALA A 179 -22.11 45.95 56.30
C ALA A 179 -23.46 45.94 57.06
N GLY A 180 -23.45 45.36 58.26
CA GLY A 180 -24.45 45.71 59.29
C GLY A 180 -24.34 47.21 59.61
N GLY A 181 -25.47 47.92 59.70
CA GLY A 181 -26.09 48.26 60.99
C GLY A 181 -25.32 49.43 61.62
N GLU A 182 -25.87 50.59 61.91
CA GLU A 182 -27.11 50.94 62.60
C GLU A 182 -26.78 52.35 63.14
N ASP A 183 -27.62 53.38 62.94
CA ASP A 183 -28.19 54.20 64.02
C ASP A 183 -28.89 55.49 63.52
N ARG A 184 -30.15 55.59 63.94
CA ARG A 184 -30.91 56.76 64.45
C ARG A 184 -31.06 58.06 63.64
N GLY A 185 -32.32 58.50 63.59
CA GLY A 185 -32.72 59.92 63.54
C GLY A 185 -33.97 60.19 62.76
#